data_AF-A0A2V7W682-F1
#
_entry.id   AF-A0A2V7W682-F1
#
_cell.length_a   1.000
_cell.length_b   1.000
_cell.length_c   1.000
_cell.angle_alpha   90.00
_cell.angle_beta   90.00
_cell.angle_gamma   90.00
#
_symmetry.space_group_name_H-M   'P 1'
#
loop_
_entity.id
_entity.type
_entity.pdbx_description
1 polymer ?
#
loop_
_entity_poly.entity_id
_entity_poly.type
_entity_poly.pdbx_seq_one_letter_code
_entity_poly.pdbx_strand_id
1 'polypeptide(L)' 'MKADIVVFDPQTIRDVATYEDPHHFSEGVIDVIVNGVPVLREGQMTQALPGRVLRGRGWSGKH' A
#
# COMPACT_ATOMS: atom_id res chain seq x y z
N MET A 1 17.13 5.58 5.48
CA MET A 1 16.08 4.63 5.92
C MET A 1 14.79 5.06 5.22
N LYS A 2 14.06 4.17 4.54
CA LYS A 2 12.75 4.46 3.94
C LYS A 2 11.68 4.13 4.98
N ALA A 3 10.74 5.03 5.21
CA ALA A 3 9.66 4.83 6.17
C ALA A 3 8.41 4.39 5.40
N ASP A 4 8.09 3.11 5.53
CA ASP A 4 6.84 2.52 5.05
C ASP A 4 6.02 2.16 6.29
N ILE A 5 4.88 2.85 6.49
CA ILE A 5 4.06 2.77 7.71
C ILE A 5 2.60 2.60 7.29
N VAL A 6 1.89 1.72 8.00
CA VAL A 6 0.45 1.49 7.83
C VAL A 6 -0.24 1.67 9.17
N VAL A 7 -1.33 2.45 9.19
CA VAL A 7 -2.23 2.61 10.33
C VAL A 7 -3.55 1.94 9.98
N PHE A 8 -3.98 0.99 10.82
CA PHE A 8 -5.23 0.26 10.64
C PHE A 8 -5.91 0.04 11.99
N ASP A 9 -7.23 -0.16 11.96
CA ASP A 9 -8.00 -0.57 13.14
C ASP A 9 -7.95 -2.10 13.27
N PRO A 10 -7.35 -2.65 14.35
CA PRO A 10 -7.23 -4.10 14.54
C PRO A 10 -8.58 -4.81 14.74
N GLN A 11 -9.66 -4.10 15.08
CA GLN A 11 -10.99 -4.69 15.25
C GLN A 11 -11.75 -4.82 13.93
N THR A 12 -11.41 -4.01 12.93
CA THR A 12 -12.16 -3.93 11.66
C THR A 12 -11.32 -4.28 10.43
N ILE A 13 -10.01 -4.51 10.59
CA ILE A 13 -9.13 -4.87 9.46
C ILE A 13 -9.58 -6.19 8.82
N ARG A 14 -10.04 -6.11 7.56
CA ARG A 14 -10.48 -7.27 6.79
C ARG A 14 -10.21 -7.07 5.30
N ASP A 15 -9.65 -8.11 4.67
CA ASP A 15 -9.64 -8.21 3.21
C ASP A 15 -11.03 -8.66 2.74
N VAL A 16 -11.67 -7.82 1.92
CA VAL A 16 -13.01 -8.09 1.36
C VAL A 16 -12.96 -8.40 -0.13
N ALA A 17 -11.76 -8.56 -0.70
CA ALA A 17 -11.61 -9.01 -2.08
C ALA A 17 -12.20 -10.41 -2.24
N THR A 18 -13.13 -10.56 -3.20
CA THR A 18 -13.63 -11.86 -3.62
C THR A 18 -13.03 -12.22 -4.98
N TYR A 19 -13.14 -13.49 -5.39
CA TYR A 19 -12.72 -13.90 -6.73
C TYR A 19 -13.47 -13.16 -7.85
N GLU A 20 -14.71 -12.74 -7.57
CA GLU A 20 -15.60 -12.07 -8.51
C GLU A 20 -15.39 -10.55 -8.51
N ASP A 21 -14.86 -9.97 -7.43
CA ASP A 21 -14.47 -8.57 -7.34
C ASP A 21 -13.13 -8.39 -6.59
N PRO A 22 -12.00 -8.49 -7.31
CA PRO A 22 -10.67 -8.49 -6.70
C PRO A 22 -10.12 -7.09 -6.37
N HIS A 23 -10.78 -6.01 -6.81
CA HIS A 23 -10.29 -4.64 -6.65
C HIS A 23 -10.97 -3.90 -5.48
N HIS A 24 -11.40 -4.63 -4.47
CA HIS A 24 -11.92 -4.02 -3.25
C HIS A 24 -10.79 -3.44 -2.39
N PHE A 25 -10.98 -2.22 -1.89
CA PHE A 25 -10.14 -1.67 -0.84
C PHE A 25 -10.38 -2.45 0.46
N SER A 26 -9.29 -2.82 1.14
CA SER A 26 -9.37 -3.44 2.47
C SER A 26 -10.10 -2.51 3.44
N GLU A 27 -11.03 -3.06 4.21
CA GLU A 27 -11.75 -2.32 5.25
C GLU A 27 -10.82 -2.12 6.46
N GLY A 28 -10.87 -0.96 7.12
CA GLY A 28 -10.12 -0.69 8.35
C GLY A 28 -8.70 -0.15 8.20
N VAL A 29 -8.20 0.07 6.97
CA VAL A 29 -6.93 0.81 6.73
C VAL A 29 -7.24 2.30 6.71
N ILE A 30 -6.63 3.06 7.63
CA ILE A 30 -6.94 4.49 7.82
C ILE A 30 -5.93 5.35 7.08
N ASP A 31 -4.63 5.09 7.27
CA ASP A 31 -3.54 5.83 6.63
C ASP A 31 -2.44 4.89 6.14
N VAL A 32 -1.87 5.21 4.96
CA VAL A 32 -0.72 4.50 4.39
C VAL A 32 0.31 5.52 3.93
N ILE A 33 1.55 5.35 4.38
CA ILE A 33 2.68 6.20 4.02
C ILE A 33 3.76 5.34 3.38
N VAL A 34 4.17 5.70 2.16
CA VAL A 34 5.21 5.00 1.40
C VAL A 34 6.35 5.96 1.15
N ASN A 35 7.57 5.57 1.53
CA ASN A 35 8.76 6.44 1.42
C ASN A 35 8.57 7.82 2.08
N GLY A 36 7.79 7.90 3.16
CA GLY A 36 7.46 9.17 3.83
C GLY A 36 6.38 10.03 3.16
N VAL A 37 5.73 9.54 2.09
CA VAL A 37 4.66 10.24 1.39
C VAL A 37 3.32 9.52 1.64
N PRO A 38 2.28 10.21 2.13
CA PRO A 38 0.94 9.62 2.29
C PRO A 38 0.38 9.20 0.92
N VAL A 39 0.00 7.94 0.79
CA VAL A 39 -0.68 7.39 -0.40
C VAL A 39 -2.15 7.09 -0.14
N LEU A 40 -2.51 6.82 1.12
CA LEU A 40 -3.88 6.76 1.63
C LEU A 40 -3.95 7.66 2.86
N ARG A 41 -4.97 8.52 2.97
CA ARG A 41 -5.20 9.35 4.14
C ARG A 41 -6.67 9.39 4.50
N GLU A 42 -7.00 9.15 5.77
CA GLU A 42 -8.38 9.13 6.28
C GLU A 42 -9.31 8.21 5.44
N GLY A 43 -8.79 7.06 4.99
CA GLY A 43 -9.51 6.10 4.15
C GLY A 43 -9.64 6.48 2.67
N GLN A 44 -9.04 7.58 2.22
CA GLN A 44 -9.09 8.02 0.82
C GLN A 44 -7.72 7.90 0.12
N MET A 45 -7.69 7.40 -1.11
CA MET A 45 -6.48 7.37 -1.93
C MET A 45 -6.06 8.78 -2.34
N THR A 46 -4.77 9.06 -2.24
CA THR A 46 -4.16 10.24 -2.85
C THR A 46 -3.70 9.94 -4.28
N GLN A 47 -3.30 10.97 -5.02
CA GLN A 47 -2.69 10.80 -6.35
C GLN A 47 -1.17 10.53 -6.29
N ALA A 48 -0.59 10.40 -5.10
CA ALA A 48 0.84 10.21 -4.95
C ALA A 48 1.23 8.77 -5.31
N LEU A 49 2.22 8.62 -6.20
CA LEU A 49 2.81 7.33 -6.58
C LEU A 49 4.31 7.27 -6.22
N PRO A 50 4.67 7.33 -4.91
CA PRO A 50 6.07 7.36 -4.45
C PRO A 50 6.76 5.99 -4.48
N GLY A 51 6.09 4.96 -5.01
CA GLY A 51 6.62 3.61 -5.13
C GLY A 51 7.92 3.60 -5.93
N ARG A 52 8.89 2.79 -5.50
CA ARG A 52 10.12 2.57 -6.26
C ARG A 52 10.26 1.08 -6.54
N VAL A 53 10.71 0.73 -7.73
CA VAL A 53 11.02 -0.65 -8.09
C VAL A 53 12.08 -1.19 -7.15
N LEU A 54 11.77 -2.28 -6.45
CA LEU A 54 12.74 -3.02 -5.65
C LEU A 54 13.54 -3.95 -6.58
N ARG A 55 14.86 -3.80 -6.61
CA ARG A 55 15.77 -4.67 -7.38
C ARG A 55 16.39 -5.68 -6.43
N GLY A 56 15.96 -6.94 -6.55
CA GLY A 56 16.45 -8.05 -5.75
C GLY A 56 17.85 -8.52 -6.18
N ARG A 57 18.44 -9.43 -5.40
CA ARG A 57 19.84 -9.92 -5.58
C ARG A 57 20.09 -10.58 -6.94
N GLY A 58 19.05 -11.03 -7.63
CA GLY A 58 19.11 -11.63 -8.97
C GLY A 58 18.89 -10.65 -10.13
N TRP A 59 18.80 -9.34 -9.88
CA TRP A 59 18.58 -8.36 -10.94
C TRP A 59 19.85 -8.15 -11.77
N SER A 60 19.85 -8.63 -13.03
CA SER A 60 21.02 -8.62 -13.94
C SER A 60 21.16 -7.37 -14.80
N GLY A 61 20.27 -6.39 -14.64
CA GLY A 61 20.42 -5.06 -15.20
C GLY A 61 20.31 -4.89 -16.71
N LYS A 62 20.06 -5.96 -17.47
CA LYS A 62 20.00 -5.88 -18.93
C LYS A 62 18.60 -5.51 -19.42
N HIS A 63 18.46 -4.25 -19.83
CA HIS A 63 17.61 -3.85 -20.94
C HIS A 63 18.48 -3.78 -22.20
#